data_AF-A0AAP5BN34-F1
#
_entry.id   AF-A0AAP5BN34-F1
#
_cell.length_a   1.000
_cell.length_b   1.000
_cell.length_c   1.000
_cell.angle_alpha   90.00
_cell.angle_beta   90.00
_cell.angle_gamma   90.00
#
_symmetry.space_group_name_H-M   'P 1'
#
loop_
_entity.id
_entity.type
_entity.pdbx_description
1 polymer ?
#
loop_
_entity_poly.entity_id
_entity_poly.type
_entity_poly.pdbx_seq_one_letter_code
_entity_poly.pdbx_strand_id
1 'polypeptide(L)'
;MQDTFSLALEARTTWANFRVALVASEGVRTGVVKSLADTAGATARRLGFITYPDATMPNLIADVPELIQQWSDGYAEGADAQTHYAAFLTDWATDRSEAEEDAQQMRAEAGESGEEIDSPDGAHLADALPPIDAATFRAVHSRITKMASEANRRCGQSYEYMVSLLCGMVEGMLDEFAPEERPAVVLVARSFGYLSPDELAAAEKEMADAGYCSHGLDYWTCPCGCFEN
;
A
#
# COMPACT_ATOMS: atom_id res chain seq x y z
N MET A 1 -17.50 13.53 1.99
CA MET A 1 -16.75 12.88 0.90
C MET A 1 -16.73 13.86 -0.26
N GLN A 2 -15.57 14.35 -0.69
CA GLN A 2 -15.50 15.20 -1.90
C GLN A 2 -15.77 14.30 -3.11
N ASP A 3 -16.68 14.71 -3.99
CA ASP A 3 -16.95 14.01 -5.24
C ASP A 3 -15.90 14.35 -6.32
N THR A 4 -15.91 13.58 -7.41
CA THR A 4 -14.97 13.74 -8.53
C THR A 4 -15.08 15.12 -9.19
N PHE A 5 -16.28 15.70 -9.23
CA PHE A 5 -16.50 17.04 -9.75
C PHE A 5 -15.81 18.11 -8.88
N SER A 6 -15.96 18.02 -7.56
CA SER A 6 -15.36 18.94 -6.60
C SER A 6 -13.84 18.93 -6.70
N LEU A 7 -13.24 17.74 -6.81
CA LEU A 7 -11.78 17.62 -6.97
C LEU A 7 -11.29 18.15 -8.32
N ALA A 8 -12.03 17.90 -9.41
CA ALA A 8 -11.69 18.43 -10.73
C ALA A 8 -11.76 19.96 -10.75
N LEU A 9 -12.78 20.53 -10.13
CA LEU A 9 -12.92 21.97 -9.98
C LEU A 9 -11.79 22.54 -9.12
N GLU A 10 -11.49 21.93 -7.97
CA GLU A 10 -10.43 22.36 -7.06
C GLU A 10 -9.05 22.35 -7.75
N ALA A 11 -8.71 21.27 -8.46
CA ALA A 11 -7.47 21.18 -9.22
C ALA A 11 -7.38 22.30 -10.27
N ARG A 12 -8.47 22.53 -11.01
CA ARG A 12 -8.53 23.58 -12.05
C ARG A 12 -8.42 24.99 -11.46
N THR A 13 -9.14 25.29 -10.38
CA THR A 13 -9.08 26.61 -9.73
C THR A 13 -7.73 26.88 -9.11
N THR A 14 -7.11 25.86 -8.51
CA THR A 14 -5.78 25.98 -7.89
C THR A 14 -4.71 26.19 -8.97
N TRP A 15 -4.82 25.50 -10.11
CA TRP A 15 -3.94 25.73 -11.26
C TRP A 15 -4.08 27.15 -11.83
N ALA A 16 -5.31 27.66 -11.95
CA ALA A 16 -5.54 29.03 -12.39
C ALA A 16 -4.88 30.04 -11.44
N ASN A 17 -4.99 29.82 -10.12
CA ASN A 17 -4.32 30.64 -9.11
C ASN A 17 -2.79 30.57 -9.23
N PHE A 18 -2.22 29.38 -9.48
CA PHE A 18 -0.81 29.23 -9.79
C PHE A 18 -0.39 30.09 -10.99
N ARG A 19 -1.15 30.05 -12.10
CA ARG A 19 -0.85 30.84 -13.31
C ARG A 19 -0.87 32.34 -13.04
N VAL A 20 -1.86 32.82 -12.29
CA VAL A 20 -1.95 34.23 -11.88
C VAL A 20 -0.77 34.62 -11.00
N ALA A 21 -0.46 33.82 -9.99
CA ALA A 21 0.66 34.08 -9.07
C ALA A 21 2.02 34.05 -9.77
N LEU A 22 2.19 33.16 -10.75
CA LEU A 22 3.40 33.06 -11.56
C LEU A 22 3.61 34.34 -12.39
N VAL A 23 2.56 34.84 -13.04
CA VAL A 23 2.61 36.10 -13.81
C VAL A 23 2.89 37.29 -12.88
N ALA A 24 2.22 37.36 -11.74
CA ALA A 24 2.43 38.41 -10.74
C ALA A 24 3.84 38.39 -10.14
N SER A 25 4.50 37.22 -10.15
CA SER A 25 5.89 37.04 -9.72
C SER A 25 6.90 37.16 -10.88
N GLU A 26 6.51 37.73 -12.02
CA GLU A 26 7.35 37.90 -13.22
C GLU A 26 7.97 36.57 -13.71
N GLY A 27 7.25 35.45 -13.54
CA GLY A 27 7.71 34.12 -13.90
C GLY A 27 8.57 33.42 -12.86
N VAL A 28 8.85 34.05 -11.71
CA VAL A 28 9.63 33.45 -10.63
C VAL A 28 8.78 32.47 -9.81
N ARG A 29 9.24 31.22 -9.70
CA ARG A 29 8.61 30.20 -8.86
C ARG A 29 9.02 30.34 -7.40
N THR A 30 8.42 31.32 -6.73
CA THR A 30 8.53 31.45 -5.26
C THR A 30 7.92 30.26 -4.54
N GLY A 31 8.16 30.12 -3.23
CA GLY A 31 7.61 29.01 -2.44
C GLY A 31 6.08 28.90 -2.52
N VAL A 32 5.37 30.03 -2.51
CA VAL A 32 3.90 30.07 -2.64
C VAL A 32 3.45 29.64 -4.04
N VAL A 33 4.13 30.13 -5.09
CA VAL A 33 3.83 29.76 -6.49
C VAL A 33 4.06 28.26 -6.71
N LYS A 34 5.16 27.72 -6.18
CA LYS A 34 5.45 26.29 -6.25
C LYS A 34 4.38 25.47 -5.52
N SER A 35 4.02 25.87 -4.31
CA SER A 35 2.98 25.17 -3.52
C SER A 35 1.63 25.12 -4.24
N LEU A 36 1.22 26.17 -4.96
CA LEU A 36 -0.02 26.13 -5.74
C LEU A 36 0.04 25.11 -6.89
N ALA A 37 1.16 25.05 -7.61
CA ALA A 37 1.34 24.05 -8.67
C ALA A 37 1.35 22.61 -8.10
N ASP A 38 2.09 22.40 -7.01
CA ASP A 38 2.18 21.10 -6.34
C ASP A 38 0.80 20.64 -5.82
N THR A 39 0.03 21.55 -5.18
CA THR A 39 -1.33 21.27 -4.71
C THR A 39 -2.28 20.94 -5.87
N ALA A 40 -2.27 21.72 -6.95
CA ALA A 40 -3.12 21.46 -8.11
C ALA A 40 -2.82 20.08 -8.73
N GLY A 41 -1.54 19.74 -8.87
CA GLY A 41 -1.09 18.44 -9.36
C GLY A 41 -1.51 17.30 -8.43
N ALA A 42 -1.30 17.45 -7.12
CA ALA A 42 -1.71 16.46 -6.13
C ALA A 42 -3.22 16.21 -6.13
N THR A 43 -4.03 17.26 -6.26
CA THR A 43 -5.49 17.14 -6.36
C THR A 43 -5.91 16.45 -7.66
N ALA A 44 -5.28 16.75 -8.80
CA ALA A 44 -5.54 16.06 -10.07
C ALA A 44 -5.15 14.57 -10.01
N ARG A 45 -4.02 14.24 -9.40
CA ARG A 45 -3.60 12.85 -9.17
C ARG A 45 -4.55 12.10 -8.25
N ARG A 46 -4.98 12.73 -7.14
CA ARG A 46 -5.99 12.16 -6.25
C ARG A 46 -7.30 11.87 -6.97
N LEU A 47 -7.75 12.81 -7.82
CA LEU A 47 -8.92 12.62 -8.67
C LEU A 47 -8.77 11.38 -9.56
N GLY A 48 -7.63 11.25 -10.26
CA GLY A 48 -7.34 10.06 -11.06
C GLY A 48 -7.43 8.77 -10.25
N PHE A 49 -6.80 8.75 -9.07
CA PHE A 49 -6.77 7.58 -8.19
C PHE A 49 -8.13 7.10 -7.71
N ILE A 50 -9.06 8.01 -7.42
CA ILE A 50 -10.41 7.65 -6.94
C ILE A 50 -11.41 7.42 -8.07
N THR A 51 -11.02 7.66 -9.32
CA THR A 51 -11.90 7.51 -10.48
C THR A 51 -12.04 6.03 -10.81
N TYR A 52 -13.26 5.59 -11.16
CA TYR A 52 -13.51 4.20 -11.54
C TYR A 52 -12.78 3.83 -12.84
N PRO A 53 -12.41 2.54 -13.05
CA PRO A 53 -11.64 2.07 -14.21
C PRO A 53 -12.31 2.24 -15.59
N ASP A 54 -13.56 2.70 -15.63
CA ASP A 54 -14.33 2.98 -16.85
C ASP A 54 -14.60 4.48 -17.05
N ALA A 55 -14.23 5.33 -16.09
CA ALA A 55 -14.52 6.74 -16.12
C ALA A 55 -13.46 7.53 -16.90
N THR A 56 -13.95 8.46 -17.72
CA THR A 56 -13.11 9.34 -18.54
C THR A 56 -12.59 10.53 -17.75
N MET A 57 -11.42 11.04 -18.15
CA MET A 57 -10.85 12.27 -17.60
C MET A 57 -11.87 13.43 -17.64
N PRO A 58 -12.04 14.18 -16.54
CA PRO A 58 -12.97 15.32 -16.53
C PRO A 58 -12.52 16.45 -17.46
N ASN A 59 -13.45 16.96 -18.26
CA ASN A 59 -13.23 18.08 -19.19
C ASN A 59 -12.63 19.34 -18.51
N LEU A 60 -12.87 19.53 -17.21
CA LEU A 60 -12.35 20.66 -16.43
C LEU A 60 -10.82 20.72 -16.36
N ILE A 61 -10.15 19.58 -16.51
CA ILE A 61 -8.68 19.49 -16.46
C ILE A 61 -8.07 19.00 -17.78
N ALA A 62 -8.89 18.55 -18.74
CA ALA A 62 -8.46 17.92 -19.98
C ALA A 62 -7.75 18.85 -20.98
N ASP A 63 -7.67 20.15 -20.68
CA ASP A 63 -6.95 21.15 -21.46
C ASP A 63 -5.61 21.59 -20.83
N VAL A 64 -5.23 21.03 -19.67
CA VAL A 64 -3.97 21.36 -18.98
C VAL A 64 -3.03 20.16 -18.99
N PRO A 65 -1.98 20.15 -19.83
CA PRO A 65 -1.06 19.02 -19.95
C PRO A 65 -0.51 18.50 -18.60
N GLU A 66 -0.16 19.41 -17.68
CA GLU A 66 0.36 19.03 -16.38
C GLU A 66 -0.68 18.34 -15.49
N LEU A 67 -1.95 18.78 -15.53
CA LEU A 67 -3.01 18.12 -14.78
C LEU A 67 -3.45 16.81 -15.45
N ILE A 68 -3.42 16.74 -16.79
CA ILE A 68 -3.64 15.51 -17.57
C ILE A 68 -2.65 14.44 -17.13
N GLN A 69 -1.36 14.78 -17.07
CA GLN A 69 -0.32 13.83 -16.64
C GLN A 69 -0.57 13.38 -15.20
N GLN A 70 -0.77 14.32 -14.26
CA GLN A 70 -0.98 13.97 -12.86
C GLN A 70 -2.23 13.11 -12.65
N TRP A 71 -3.33 13.42 -13.33
CA TRP A 71 -4.54 12.58 -13.31
C TRP A 71 -4.24 11.18 -13.86
N SER A 72 -3.51 11.08 -14.97
CA SER A 72 -3.20 9.79 -15.61
C SER A 72 -2.33 8.92 -14.72
N ASP A 73 -1.33 9.51 -14.05
CA ASP A 73 -0.49 8.82 -13.07
C ASP A 73 -1.35 8.28 -11.92
N GLY A 74 -2.24 9.11 -11.37
CA GLY A 74 -3.16 8.71 -10.31
C GLY A 74 -4.13 7.61 -10.75
N TYR A 75 -4.66 7.70 -11.96
CA TYR A 75 -5.56 6.70 -12.52
C TYR A 75 -4.87 5.34 -12.69
N ALA A 76 -3.64 5.33 -13.22
CA ALA A 76 -2.84 4.12 -13.31
C ALA A 76 -2.58 3.49 -11.94
N GLU A 77 -2.25 4.31 -10.93
CA GLU A 77 -2.10 3.86 -9.53
C GLU A 77 -3.39 3.29 -8.95
N GLY A 78 -4.54 3.88 -9.24
CA GLY A 78 -5.85 3.38 -8.81
C GLY A 78 -6.20 2.03 -9.47
N ALA A 79 -5.91 1.88 -10.76
CA ALA A 79 -6.13 0.64 -11.50
C ALA A 79 -5.22 -0.51 -11.02
N ASP A 80 -3.96 -0.19 -10.71
CA ASP A 80 -3.01 -1.13 -10.08
C ASP A 80 -3.52 -1.59 -8.72
N ALA A 81 -3.92 -0.65 -7.86
CA ALA A 81 -4.50 -0.95 -6.55
C ALA A 81 -5.80 -1.79 -6.65
N GLN A 82 -6.62 -1.57 -7.68
CA GLN A 82 -7.82 -2.39 -7.91
C GLN A 82 -7.45 -3.84 -8.30
N THR A 83 -6.41 -4.01 -9.11
CA THR A 83 -5.88 -5.32 -9.50
C THR A 83 -5.36 -6.07 -8.26
N HIS A 84 -4.57 -5.38 -7.44
CA HIS A 84 -4.07 -5.95 -6.19
C HIS A 84 -5.18 -6.23 -5.18
N TYR A 85 -6.27 -5.44 -5.17
CA TYR A 85 -7.41 -5.75 -4.32
C TYR A 85 -8.10 -7.04 -4.74
N ALA A 86 -8.27 -7.27 -6.04
CA ALA A 86 -8.82 -8.53 -6.54
C ALA A 86 -7.93 -9.73 -6.20
N ALA A 87 -6.60 -9.58 -6.28
CA ALA A 87 -5.66 -10.60 -5.84
C ALA A 87 -5.78 -10.84 -4.33
N PHE A 88 -5.79 -9.79 -3.52
CA PHE A 88 -5.98 -9.87 -2.07
C PHE A 88 -7.27 -10.61 -1.68
N LEU A 89 -8.39 -10.35 -2.37
CA LEU A 89 -9.65 -11.07 -2.10
C LEU A 89 -9.53 -12.56 -2.43
N THR A 90 -8.77 -12.91 -3.47
CA THR A 90 -8.52 -14.30 -3.87
C THR A 90 -7.64 -15.02 -2.85
N ASP A 91 -6.55 -14.39 -2.43
CA ASP A 91 -5.64 -14.92 -1.40
C ASP A 91 -6.39 -15.09 -0.07
N TRP A 92 -7.13 -14.06 0.37
CA TRP A 92 -7.92 -14.11 1.59
C TRP A 92 -8.98 -15.22 1.57
N ALA A 93 -9.66 -15.43 0.42
CA ALA A 93 -10.63 -16.51 0.28
C ALA A 93 -9.98 -17.90 0.33
N THR A 94 -8.75 -18.03 -0.19
CA THR A 94 -7.98 -19.28 -0.19
C THR A 94 -7.52 -19.62 1.22
N ASP A 95 -6.84 -18.69 1.92
CA ASP A 95 -6.37 -18.87 3.29
C ASP A 95 -7.51 -19.27 4.23
N ARG A 96 -8.69 -18.67 4.06
CA ARG A 96 -9.87 -19.00 4.85
C ARG A 96 -10.39 -20.42 4.57
N SER A 97 -10.41 -20.84 3.31
CA SER A 97 -10.83 -22.19 2.92
C SER A 97 -9.91 -23.25 3.52
N GLU A 98 -8.60 -23.04 3.43
CA GLU A 98 -7.59 -23.96 3.99
C GLU A 98 -7.72 -24.05 5.52
N ALA A 99 -7.91 -22.92 6.21
CA ALA A 99 -8.11 -22.91 7.66
C ALA A 99 -9.41 -23.64 8.10
N GLU A 100 -10.48 -23.54 7.31
CA GLU A 100 -11.74 -24.26 7.56
C GLU A 100 -11.56 -25.77 7.39
N GLU A 101 -10.84 -26.20 6.35
CA GLU A 101 -10.49 -27.60 6.11
C GLU A 101 -9.64 -28.18 7.25
N ASP A 102 -8.59 -27.46 7.66
CA ASP A 102 -7.74 -27.85 8.78
C ASP A 102 -8.54 -27.98 10.08
N ALA A 103 -9.41 -27.02 10.38
CA ALA A 103 -10.27 -27.07 11.55
C ALA A 103 -11.24 -28.25 11.51
N GLN A 104 -11.81 -28.56 10.33
CA GLN A 104 -12.69 -29.70 10.14
C GLN A 104 -11.94 -31.02 10.33
N GLN A 105 -10.72 -31.12 9.79
CA GLN A 105 -9.86 -32.28 10.00
C GLN A 105 -9.55 -32.48 11.48
N MET A 106 -9.16 -31.41 12.20
CA MET A 106 -8.89 -31.48 13.65
C MET A 106 -10.11 -31.95 14.45
N ARG A 107 -11.32 -31.48 14.12
CA ARG A 107 -12.57 -31.94 14.78
C ARG A 107 -12.86 -33.42 14.49
N ALA A 108 -12.65 -33.86 13.25
CA ALA A 108 -12.83 -35.25 12.87
C ALA A 108 -11.83 -36.18 13.62
N GLU A 109 -10.57 -35.75 13.75
CA GLU A 109 -9.55 -36.47 14.50
C GLU A 109 -9.84 -36.49 16.01
N ALA A 110 -10.48 -35.45 16.56
CA ALA A 110 -10.91 -35.39 17.96
C ALA A 110 -12.11 -36.30 18.27
N GLY A 111 -12.75 -36.92 17.27
CA GLY A 111 -13.88 -37.83 17.45
C GLY A 111 -15.19 -37.14 17.82
N GLU A 112 -15.31 -35.83 17.59
CA GLU A 112 -16.56 -35.08 17.77
C GLU A 112 -17.54 -35.45 16.64
N SER A 113 -18.55 -36.28 16.95
CA SER A 113 -19.66 -36.53 16.01
C SER A 113 -20.46 -35.25 15.86
N GLY A 114 -20.43 -34.65 14.67
CA GLY A 114 -21.06 -33.37 14.35
C GLY A 114 -22.53 -33.32 14.75
N GLU A 115 -22.79 -32.71 15.90
CA GLU A 115 -24.09 -32.14 16.20
C GLU A 115 -24.10 -30.79 15.49
N GLU A 116 -24.77 -30.73 14.35
CA GLU A 116 -25.04 -29.49 13.60
C GLU A 116 -25.61 -28.46 14.57
N ILE A 117 -24.79 -27.49 14.96
CA ILE A 117 -25.28 -26.29 15.61
C ILE A 117 -26.01 -25.52 14.51
N ASP A 118 -27.31 -25.75 14.40
CA ASP A 118 -28.25 -24.98 13.60
C ASP A 118 -28.26 -23.54 14.15
N SER A 119 -27.27 -22.76 13.74
CA SER A 119 -27.21 -21.33 14.04
C SER A 119 -28.26 -20.66 13.14
N PRO A 120 -29.29 -19.99 13.70
CA PRO A 120 -30.42 -19.48 12.94
C PRO A 120 -30.07 -18.31 12.00
N ASP A 121 -28.82 -17.83 12.03
CA ASP A 121 -28.26 -16.88 11.09
C ASP A 121 -27.38 -17.61 10.07
N GLY A 122 -28.02 -18.35 9.16
CA GLY A 122 -27.39 -19.03 8.04
C GLY A 122 -26.82 -18.09 6.98
N ALA A 123 -25.95 -17.16 7.37
CA ALA A 123 -24.98 -16.58 6.46
C ALA A 123 -23.89 -17.63 6.26
N HIS A 124 -23.77 -18.17 5.06
CA HIS A 124 -22.63 -19.01 4.72
C HIS A 124 -21.34 -18.26 5.11
N LEU A 125 -20.39 -18.92 5.78
CA LEU A 125 -19.06 -18.36 6.05
C LEU A 125 -18.37 -17.82 4.77
N ALA A 126 -18.79 -18.30 3.60
CA ALA A 126 -18.42 -17.79 2.28
C ALA A 126 -18.84 -16.33 1.99
N ASP A 127 -19.84 -15.79 2.70
CA ASP A 127 -20.36 -14.43 2.51
C ASP A 127 -19.75 -13.40 3.49
N ALA A 128 -18.82 -13.80 4.35
CA ALA A 128 -18.15 -12.86 5.25
C ALA A 128 -17.29 -11.89 4.43
N LEU A 129 -17.48 -10.59 4.64
CA LEU A 129 -16.61 -9.57 4.07
C LEU A 129 -15.19 -9.69 4.66
N PRO A 130 -14.14 -9.38 3.89
CA PRO A 130 -12.81 -9.25 4.46
C PRO A 130 -12.83 -8.21 5.60
N PRO A 131 -11.97 -8.35 6.62
CA PRO A 131 -11.98 -7.48 7.78
C PRO A 131 -11.57 -6.03 7.44
N ILE A 132 -10.99 -5.80 6.26
CA ILE A 132 -10.75 -4.46 5.70
C ILE A 132 -11.55 -4.27 4.40
N ASP A 133 -12.21 -3.12 4.26
CA ASP A 133 -12.93 -2.78 3.05
C ASP A 133 -11.98 -2.33 1.91
N ALA A 134 -12.54 -2.15 0.70
CA ALA A 134 -11.76 -1.74 -0.47
C ALA A 134 -11.10 -0.35 -0.31
N ALA A 135 -11.68 0.54 0.47
CA ALA A 135 -11.12 1.87 0.70
C ALA A 135 -9.92 1.81 1.63
N THR A 136 -10.03 1.04 2.72
CA THR A 136 -8.94 0.74 3.65
C THR A 136 -7.82 -0.01 2.94
N PHE A 137 -8.13 -1.03 2.13
CA PHE A 137 -7.14 -1.72 1.31
C PHE A 137 -6.35 -0.74 0.42
N ARG A 138 -7.03 0.14 -0.33
CA ARG A 138 -6.35 1.13 -1.20
C ARG A 138 -5.46 2.07 -0.40
N ALA A 139 -5.89 2.50 0.80
CA ALA A 139 -5.12 3.36 1.67
C ALA A 139 -3.85 2.66 2.19
N VAL A 140 -3.99 1.41 2.66
CA VAL A 140 -2.89 0.55 3.11
C VAL A 140 -1.91 0.31 1.96
N HIS A 141 -2.39 -0.16 0.81
CA HIS A 141 -1.59 -0.43 -0.37
C HIS A 141 -0.78 0.80 -0.80
N SER A 142 -1.41 1.98 -0.87
CA SER A 142 -0.72 3.24 -1.21
C SER A 142 0.34 3.61 -0.18
N ARG A 143 0.08 3.39 1.11
CA ARG A 143 1.04 3.66 2.18
C ARG A 143 2.25 2.73 2.11
N ILE A 144 2.04 1.42 1.93
CA ILE A 144 3.12 0.43 1.79
C ILE A 144 3.93 0.68 0.52
N THR A 145 3.29 1.03 -0.59
CA THR A 145 3.98 1.43 -1.84
C THR A 145 4.97 2.59 -1.58
N LYS A 146 4.55 3.60 -0.80
CA LYS A 146 5.44 4.72 -0.41
C LYS A 146 6.56 4.27 0.51
N MET A 147 6.29 3.38 1.46
CA MET A 147 7.30 2.79 2.34
C MET A 147 8.34 2.00 1.55
N ALA A 148 7.92 1.15 0.61
CA ALA A 148 8.81 0.40 -0.27
C ALA A 148 9.69 1.33 -1.11
N SER A 149 9.12 2.42 -1.65
CA SER A 149 9.89 3.44 -2.37
C SER A 149 10.91 4.18 -1.48
N GLU A 150 10.55 4.47 -0.22
CA GLU A 150 11.46 5.06 0.76
C GLU A 150 12.59 4.09 1.15
N ALA A 151 12.26 2.81 1.41
CA ALA A 151 13.24 1.76 1.72
C ALA A 151 14.24 1.60 0.57
N ASN A 152 13.76 1.50 -0.67
CA ASN A 152 14.60 1.34 -1.86
C ASN A 152 15.56 2.53 -2.09
N ARG A 153 15.15 3.76 -1.73
CA ARG A 153 16.01 4.94 -1.81
C ARG A 153 17.14 4.94 -0.76
N ARG A 154 16.98 4.20 0.33
CA ARG A 154 17.87 4.21 1.49
C ARG A 154 18.72 2.95 1.63
N CYS A 155 18.44 1.90 0.85
CA CYS A 155 19.08 0.60 1.03
C CYS A 155 20.44 0.45 0.32
N GLY A 156 20.89 1.44 -0.45
CA GLY A 156 22.15 1.34 -1.19
C GLY A 156 22.18 0.20 -2.23
N GLN A 157 21.02 -0.19 -2.76
CA GLN A 157 20.81 -1.32 -3.68
C GLN A 157 20.96 -2.72 -3.05
N SER A 158 20.98 -2.86 -1.72
CA SER A 158 20.78 -4.17 -1.08
C SER A 158 19.29 -4.47 -0.98
N TYR A 159 18.90 -5.66 -1.45
CA TYR A 159 17.52 -6.15 -1.36
C TYR A 159 17.15 -6.50 0.08
N GLU A 160 18.03 -7.21 0.78
CA GLU A 160 17.85 -7.69 2.14
C GLU A 160 17.69 -6.51 3.10
N TYR A 161 18.51 -5.47 2.92
CA TYR A 161 18.39 -4.26 3.72
C TYR A 161 17.14 -3.44 3.36
N MET A 162 16.72 -3.45 2.09
CA MET A 162 15.44 -2.85 1.69
C MET A 162 14.26 -3.54 2.40
N VAL A 163 14.24 -4.88 2.43
CA VAL A 163 13.22 -5.66 3.13
C VAL A 163 13.23 -5.35 4.63
N SER A 164 14.40 -5.35 5.29
CA SER A 164 14.50 -5.03 6.72
C SER A 164 13.95 -3.62 7.04
N LEU A 165 14.28 -2.61 6.24
CA LEU A 165 13.73 -1.25 6.38
C LEU A 165 12.21 -1.21 6.16
N LEU A 166 11.71 -1.91 5.14
CA LEU A 166 10.28 -2.00 4.87
C LEU A 166 9.54 -2.65 6.03
N CYS A 167 10.03 -3.79 6.53
CA CYS A 167 9.43 -4.50 7.67
C CYS A 167 9.31 -3.59 8.89
N GLY A 168 10.38 -2.88 9.27
CA GLY A 168 10.33 -1.94 10.38
C GLY A 168 9.29 -0.82 10.21
N MET A 169 9.10 -0.31 8.99
CA MET A 169 8.05 0.68 8.70
C MET A 169 6.63 0.09 8.74
N VAL A 170 6.46 -1.16 8.29
CA VAL A 170 5.19 -1.87 8.33
C VAL A 170 4.80 -2.22 9.76
N GLU A 171 5.72 -2.69 10.59
CA GLU A 171 5.47 -2.96 12.03
C GLU A 171 4.91 -1.73 12.74
N GLY A 172 5.58 -0.58 12.57
CA GLY A 172 5.11 0.68 13.16
C GLY A 172 3.74 1.12 12.64
N MET A 173 3.37 0.73 11.42
CA MET A 173 2.03 0.98 10.87
C MET A 173 0.98 0.01 11.44
N LEU A 174 1.32 -1.27 11.63
CA LEU A 174 0.39 -2.29 12.14
C LEU A 174 -0.13 -1.94 13.54
N ASP A 175 0.66 -1.23 14.34
CA ASP A 175 0.25 -0.73 15.66
C ASP A 175 -0.92 0.25 15.61
N GLU A 176 -1.18 0.89 14.45
CA GLU A 176 -2.29 1.81 14.25
C GLU A 176 -3.63 1.09 13.94
N PHE A 177 -3.57 -0.20 13.61
CA PHE A 177 -4.74 -1.01 13.24
C PHE A 177 -5.26 -1.85 14.42
N ALA A 178 -6.58 -2.07 14.42
CA ALA A 178 -7.22 -2.94 15.39
C ALA A 178 -6.72 -4.39 15.23
N PRO A 179 -6.57 -5.18 16.31
CA PRO A 179 -6.01 -6.54 16.24
C PRO A 179 -6.66 -7.45 15.19
N GLU A 180 -7.93 -7.24 14.91
CA GLU A 180 -8.76 -8.02 13.99
C GLU A 180 -8.47 -7.66 12.52
N GLU A 181 -7.99 -6.44 12.26
CA GLU A 181 -7.64 -5.94 10.91
C GLU A 181 -6.20 -6.28 10.54
N ARG A 182 -5.30 -6.42 11.54
CA ARG A 182 -3.87 -6.65 11.34
C ARG A 182 -3.55 -7.83 10.41
N PRO A 183 -4.18 -9.02 10.50
CA PRO A 183 -3.90 -10.12 9.59
C PRO A 183 -4.13 -9.76 8.12
N ALA A 184 -5.20 -9.01 7.81
CA ALA A 184 -5.45 -8.57 6.44
C ALA A 184 -4.44 -7.52 5.97
N VAL A 185 -4.04 -6.60 6.84
CA VAL A 185 -2.97 -5.62 6.52
C VAL A 185 -1.64 -6.32 6.27
N VAL A 186 -1.31 -7.36 7.05
CA VAL A 186 -0.13 -8.22 6.83
C VAL A 186 -0.20 -8.90 5.47
N LEU A 187 -1.36 -9.43 5.06
CA LEU A 187 -1.53 -10.05 3.74
C LEU A 187 -1.22 -9.04 2.61
N VAL A 188 -1.70 -7.80 2.72
CA VAL A 188 -1.31 -6.74 1.78
C VAL A 188 0.20 -6.49 1.80
N ALA A 189 0.81 -6.39 2.98
CA ALA A 189 2.24 -6.13 3.11
C ALA A 189 3.12 -7.25 2.54
N ARG A 190 2.70 -8.52 2.65
CA ARG A 190 3.42 -9.67 2.09
C ARG A 190 3.60 -9.57 0.57
N SER A 191 2.65 -8.96 -0.15
CA SER A 191 2.81 -8.69 -1.59
C SER A 191 3.98 -7.75 -1.93
N PHE A 192 4.48 -7.00 -0.95
CA PHE A 192 5.65 -6.12 -1.08
C PHE A 192 6.94 -6.73 -0.50
N GLY A 193 6.92 -7.98 -0.06
CA GLY A 193 8.07 -8.68 0.52
C GLY A 193 8.22 -8.50 2.04
N TYR A 194 7.17 -8.08 2.74
CA TYR A 194 7.16 -8.05 4.21
C TYR A 194 7.38 -9.43 4.81
N LEU A 195 8.19 -9.47 5.86
CA LEU A 195 8.44 -10.59 6.75
C LEU A 195 8.03 -10.19 8.16
N SER A 196 7.38 -11.10 8.89
CA SER A 196 7.12 -10.94 10.32
C SER A 196 8.44 -10.79 11.10
N PRO A 197 8.41 -10.27 12.34
CA PRO A 197 9.62 -10.10 13.14
C PRO A 197 10.44 -11.39 13.31
N ASP A 198 9.77 -12.52 13.50
CA ASP A 198 10.43 -13.83 13.66
C ASP A 198 11.03 -14.33 12.34
N GLU A 199 10.31 -14.17 11.21
CA GLU A 199 10.83 -14.53 9.87
C GLU A 199 12.02 -13.65 9.48
N LEU A 200 11.98 -12.35 9.78
CA LEU A 200 13.08 -11.42 9.53
C LEU A 200 14.30 -11.79 10.39
N ALA A 201 14.11 -12.07 11.68
CA ALA A 201 15.20 -12.49 12.56
C ALA A 201 15.85 -13.82 12.10
N ALA A 202 15.04 -14.76 11.58
CA ALA A 202 15.54 -16.00 11.00
C ALA A 202 16.38 -15.74 9.73
N ALA A 203 15.89 -14.88 8.83
CA ALA A 203 16.62 -14.49 7.62
C ALA A 203 17.94 -13.75 7.95
N GLU A 204 17.92 -12.84 8.92
CA GLU A 204 19.12 -12.13 9.38
C GLU A 204 20.15 -13.08 10.01
N LYS A 205 19.69 -14.09 10.76
CA LYS A 205 20.56 -15.13 11.30
C LYS A 205 21.22 -15.95 10.20
N GLU A 206 20.45 -16.38 9.19
CA GLU A 206 20.99 -17.13 8.05
C GLU A 206 22.05 -16.32 7.29
N MET A 207 21.79 -15.03 7.06
CA MET A 207 22.76 -14.12 6.46
C MET A 207 24.06 -14.03 7.27
N ALA A 208 23.93 -13.86 8.60
CA ALA A 208 25.08 -13.80 9.49
C ALA A 208 25.89 -15.10 9.49
N ASP A 209 25.22 -16.26 9.52
CA ASP A 209 25.86 -17.57 9.46
C ASP A 209 26.58 -17.79 8.11
N ALA A 210 26.11 -17.14 7.04
CA ALA A 210 26.75 -17.12 5.71
C ALA A 210 27.85 -16.05 5.54
N GLY A 211 28.15 -15.25 6.57
CA GLY A 211 29.19 -14.22 6.53
C GLY A 211 28.75 -12.87 5.97
N TYR A 212 27.45 -12.64 5.82
CA TYR A 212 26.88 -11.34 5.44
C TYR A 212 26.53 -10.51 6.68
N CYS A 213 26.64 -9.19 6.58
CA CYS A 213 26.15 -8.27 7.61
C CYS A 213 24.63 -8.02 7.46
N SER A 214 24.03 -7.31 8.42
CA SER A 214 22.61 -6.91 8.38
C SER A 214 22.22 -6.02 7.19
N HIS A 215 23.19 -5.50 6.44
CA HIS A 215 22.96 -4.77 5.19
C HIS A 215 23.01 -5.68 3.94
N GLY A 216 22.99 -7.01 4.11
CA GLY A 216 23.00 -7.97 3.00
C GLY A 216 24.29 -8.01 2.18
N LEU A 217 25.39 -7.47 2.72
CA LEU A 217 26.70 -7.43 2.07
C LEU A 217 27.70 -8.26 2.84
N ASP A 218 28.75 -8.73 2.16
CA ASP A 218 29.82 -9.47 2.83
C ASP A 218 30.39 -8.62 3.97
N TYR A 219 30.52 -9.25 5.15
CA TYR A 219 30.80 -8.58 6.41
C TYR A 219 32.07 -7.71 6.33
N TRP A 220 33.09 -8.20 5.64
CA TRP A 220 34.40 -7.57 5.52
C TRP A 220 34.48 -6.47 4.46
N THR A 221 33.47 -6.36 3.61
CA THR A 221 33.45 -5.41 2.49
C THR A 221 32.27 -4.45 2.52
N CYS A 222 31.46 -4.49 3.58
CA CYS A 222 30.34 -3.58 3.76
C CYS A 222 30.82 -2.11 3.89
N PRO A 223 30.34 -1.19 3.01
CA PRO A 223 30.74 0.21 3.04
C PRO A 223 30.25 0.97 4.28
N CYS A 224 29.32 0.39 5.05
CA CYS A 224 28.85 0.92 6.33
C CYS A 224 29.79 0.59 7.50
N GLY A 225 30.90 -0.12 7.28
CA GLY A 225 31.90 -0.40 8.32
C GLY A 225 31.46 -1.46 9.33
N CYS A 226 30.61 -2.41 8.94
CA CYS A 226 30.10 -3.44 9.86
C CYS A 226 31.18 -4.31 10.52
N PHE A 227 32.37 -4.40 9.91
CA PHE A 227 33.52 -5.13 10.45
C PHE A 227 34.27 -4.40 11.57
N GLU A 228 33.92 -3.15 11.88
CA GLU A 228 34.60 -2.32 12.88
C GLU A 228 34.00 -2.46 14.29
N ASN A 229 32.93 -3.26 14.46
CA ASN A 229 32.18 -3.41 15.71
C ASN A 229 32.30 -4.81 16.31
#